data_AF-A0A087PNB5-F1
#
_entry.id   AF-A0A087PNB5-F1
#
_cell.length_a   1.000
_cell.length_b   1.000
_cell.length_c   1.000
_cell.angle_alpha   90.00
_cell.angle_beta   90.00
_cell.angle_gamma   90.00
#
_symmetry.space_group_name_H-M   'P 1'
#
loop_
_entity.id
_entity.type
_entity.pdbx_description
1 polymer ?
#
loop_
_entity_poly.entity_id
_entity_poly.type
_entity_poly.pdbx_seq_one_letter_code
_entity_poly.pdbx_strand_id
1 'polypeptide(L)'
;MEGEPVSDVFLLSERQMEQITPFFPLAHRVPSVDDRRVLSGIVYGIRKGLPWKDAPKAYAPPKTLYNPLSGGAAWASLTGYLSR
;
A
#
# COMPACT_ATOMS: atom_id res chain seq x y z
N MET A 1 -17.25 5.51 -17.44
CA MET A 1 -15.98 5.51 -16.67
C MET A 1 -15.66 4.06 -16.40
N GLU A 2 -14.93 3.46 -17.34
CA GLU A 2 -14.59 2.04 -17.31
C GLU A 2 -13.56 1.83 -16.20
N GLY A 3 -13.92 1.01 -15.21
CA GLY A 3 -12.96 0.61 -14.18
C GLY A 3 -11.92 -0.28 -14.84
N GLU A 4 -10.66 0.14 -14.76
CA GLU A 4 -9.49 -0.63 -15.21
C GLU A 4 -9.67 -2.12 -14.87
N PRO A 5 -9.49 -3.03 -15.84
CA PRO A 5 -9.67 -4.45 -15.62
C PRO A 5 -8.73 -4.93 -14.50
N VAL A 6 -9.24 -5.84 -13.67
CA VAL A 6 -8.61 -6.39 -12.45
C VAL A 6 -7.24 -7.08 -12.72
N SER A 7 -6.79 -7.12 -13.97
CA SER A 7 -5.52 -7.64 -14.44
C SER A 7 -4.33 -6.68 -14.32
N ASP A 8 -4.55 -5.37 -14.16
CA ASP A 8 -3.47 -4.35 -14.14
C ASP A 8 -3.14 -3.81 -12.74
N VAL A 9 -3.52 -4.54 -11.69
CA VAL A 9 -3.08 -4.20 -10.33
C VAL A 9 -1.61 -4.55 -10.16
N PHE A 10 -0.78 -3.51 -10.07
CA PHE A 10 0.62 -3.59 -9.68
C PHE A 10 0.71 -4.18 -8.29
N LEU A 11 1.19 -5.42 -8.12
CA LEU A 11 1.45 -5.98 -6.80
C LEU A 11 2.94 -5.96 -6.51
N LEU A 12 3.32 -5.48 -5.32
CA LEU A 12 4.70 -5.50 -4.83
C LEU A 12 5.23 -6.93 -4.83
N SER A 13 6.49 -7.16 -5.20
CA SER A 13 7.12 -8.47 -5.06
C SER A 13 7.40 -8.82 -3.59
N GLU A 14 7.62 -10.09 -3.27
CA GLU A 14 7.97 -10.50 -1.90
C GLU A 14 9.22 -9.79 -1.37
N ARG A 15 10.22 -9.58 -2.24
CA ARG A 15 11.42 -8.81 -1.89
C ARG A 15 11.11 -7.33 -1.58
N GLN A 16 10.19 -6.72 -2.32
CA GLN A 16 9.75 -5.35 -2.02
C GLN A 16 8.95 -5.30 -0.73
N MET A 17 8.13 -6.34 -0.48
CA MET A 17 7.41 -6.50 0.79
C MET A 17 8.38 -6.63 1.97
N GLU A 18 9.46 -7.41 1.85
CA GLU A 18 10.50 -7.54 2.88
C GLU A 18 11.19 -6.21 3.19
N GLN A 19 11.40 -5.34 2.19
CA GLN A 19 11.95 -4.01 2.41
C GLN A 19 11.00 -3.09 3.18
N ILE A 20 9.69 -3.29 3.04
CA ILE A 20 8.65 -2.47 3.65
C ILE A 20 8.18 -3.06 5.01
N THR A 21 8.40 -4.36 5.23
CA THR A 21 8.05 -5.10 6.45
C THR A 21 8.55 -4.44 7.75
N PRO A 22 9.76 -3.83 7.83
CA PRO A 22 10.23 -3.16 9.05
C PRO A 22 9.36 -1.99 9.52
N PHE A 23 8.54 -1.41 8.62
CA PHE A 23 7.60 -0.34 8.98
C PHE A 23 6.32 -0.88 9.62
N PHE A 24 6.12 -2.20 9.68
CA PHE A 24 4.96 -2.81 10.34
C PHE A 24 5.23 -3.07 11.82
N PRO A 25 4.23 -2.87 12.69
CA PRO A 25 4.31 -3.35 14.06
C PRO A 25 4.50 -4.87 14.06
N LEU A 26 5.48 -5.35 14.84
CA LEU A 26 5.97 -6.74 14.98
C LEU A 26 4.89 -7.83 15.19
N ALA A 27 3.62 -7.46 15.40
CA ALA A 27 2.50 -8.37 15.56
C ALA A 27 2.13 -9.12 14.25
N HIS A 28 2.42 -8.55 13.08
CA HIS A 28 2.18 -9.19 11.78
C HIS A 28 3.52 -9.61 11.15
N ARG A 29 4.11 -10.72 11.62
CA ARG A 29 5.38 -11.25 11.07
C ARG A 29 5.27 -11.81 9.65
N VAL A 30 4.06 -11.91 9.12
CA VAL A 30 3.79 -12.29 7.72
C VAL A 30 2.81 -11.26 7.16
N PRO A 31 3.22 -10.46 6.16
CA PRO A 31 2.27 -9.59 5.47
C PRO A 31 1.23 -10.46 4.77
N SER A 32 -0.05 -10.24 5.09
CA SER A 32 -1.16 -10.90 4.43
C SER A 32 -1.21 -10.50 2.95
N VAL A 33 -1.88 -11.32 2.13
CA VAL A 33 -2.26 -10.94 0.76
C VAL A 33 -2.99 -9.59 0.74
N ASP A 34 -3.77 -9.30 1.78
CA ASP A 34 -4.44 -8.01 1.94
C ASP A 34 -3.44 -6.87 2.23
N ASP A 35 -2.45 -7.08 3.09
CA ASP A 35 -1.40 -6.08 3.37
C ASP A 35 -0.59 -5.76 2.11
N ARG A 36 -0.27 -6.79 1.32
CA ARG A 36 0.42 -6.65 0.04
C ARG A 36 -0.37 -5.79 -0.94
N ARG A 37 -1.69 -5.98 -1.04
CA ARG A 37 -2.55 -5.17 -1.92
C ARG A 37 -2.70 -3.73 -1.42
N VAL A 38 -2.85 -3.54 -0.12
CA VAL A 38 -2.92 -2.22 0.52
C VAL A 38 -1.64 -1.42 0.25
N LEU A 39 -0.47 -2.00 0.52
CA LEU A 39 0.83 -1.37 0.24
C LEU A 39 1.04 -1.08 -1.24
N SER A 40 0.61 -2.00 -2.09
CA SER A 40 0.69 -1.83 -3.53
C SER A 40 -0.16 -0.63 -4.00
N GLY A 41 -1.35 -0.43 -3.43
CA GLY A 41 -2.18 0.74 -3.67
C GLY A 41 -1.52 2.05 -3.20
N ILE A 42 -0.81 2.00 -2.06
CA ILE A 42 -0.05 3.15 -1.54
C ILE A 42 1.11 3.51 -2.47
N VAL A 43 1.91 2.52 -2.89
CA VAL A 43 3.00 2.75 -3.84
C VAL A 43 2.46 3.24 -5.19
N TYR A 44 1.33 2.70 -5.64
CA TYR A 44 0.67 3.14 -6.87
C TYR A 44 0.29 4.63 -6.82
N GLY A 45 -0.39 5.07 -5.76
CA GLY A 45 -0.81 6.47 -5.64
C GLY A 45 0.36 7.44 -5.52
N ILE A 46 1.43 7.10 -4.77
CA ILE A 46 2.66 7.91 -4.70
C ILE A 46 3.32 8.03 -6.08
N ARG A 47 3.50 6.91 -6.80
CA ARG A 47 4.17 6.91 -8.12
C ARG A 47 3.37 7.63 -9.20
N LYS A 48 2.04 7.60 -9.10
CA LYS A 48 1.14 8.25 -10.07
C LYS A 48 0.78 9.69 -9.67
N GLY A 49 1.10 10.11 -8.45
CA GLY A 49 0.69 11.41 -7.91
C GLY A 49 -0.83 11.57 -7.82
N LEU A 50 -1.56 10.45 -7.72
CA LEU A 50 -3.01 10.42 -7.72
C LEU A 50 -3.54 10.45 -6.28
N PRO A 51 -4.68 11.11 -6.02
CA PRO A 51 -5.28 11.06 -4.70
C PRO A 51 -5.82 9.65 -4.43
N TRP A 52 -5.69 9.19 -3.19
CA TRP A 52 -6.03 7.81 -2.78
C TRP A 52 -7.46 7.37 -3.10
N LYS A 53 -8.40 8.33 -3.23
CA LYS A 53 -9.78 8.08 -3.65
C LYS A 53 -9.89 7.53 -5.07
N ASP A 54 -8.92 7.86 -5.92
CA ASP A 54 -8.87 7.47 -7.34
C ASP A 54 -8.00 6.22 -7.53
N ALA A 55 -7.43 5.67 -6.45
CA ALA A 55 -6.75 4.39 -6.50
C ALA A 55 -7.76 3.27 -6.83
N PRO A 56 -7.37 2.29 -7.67
CA PRO A 56 -8.21 1.14 -7.98
C PRO A 56 -8.72 0.44 -6.72
N LYS A 57 -10.04 0.17 -6.67
CA LYS A 57 -10.70 -0.56 -5.57
C LYS A 57 -10.12 -1.97 -5.36
N ALA A 58 -9.44 -2.50 -6.37
CA ALA A 58 -8.78 -3.79 -6.32
C ALA A 58 -7.56 -3.84 -5.37
N TYR A 59 -7.00 -2.68 -4.99
CA TYR A 59 -5.94 -2.62 -3.98
C TYR A 59 -6.50 -2.73 -2.56
N ALA A 60 -7.40 -1.82 -2.18
CA ALA A 60 -8.11 -1.85 -0.92
C ALA A 60 -9.19 -0.76 -0.93
N PRO A 61 -10.15 -0.79 0.00
CA PRO A 61 -11.01 0.35 0.24
C PRO A 61 -10.17 1.62 0.47
N PRO A 62 -10.54 2.79 -0.08
CA PRO A 62 -9.77 4.03 0.08
C PRO A 62 -9.51 4.41 1.55
N LYS A 63 -10.41 4.02 2.44
CA LYS A 63 -10.27 4.21 3.90
C LYS A 63 -9.09 3.42 4.50
N THR A 64 -8.80 2.24 3.96
CA THR A 64 -7.67 1.40 4.38
C THR A 64 -6.35 1.93 3.83
N LEU A 65 -6.35 2.55 2.64
CA LEU A 65 -5.15 3.18 2.06
C LEU A 65 -4.73 4.46 2.81
N TYR A 66 -5.68 5.16 3.44
CA TYR A 66 -5.40 6.38 4.21
C TYR A 66 -4.74 6.10 5.58
N ASN A 67 -4.99 4.93 6.17
CA ASN A 67 -4.40 4.53 7.46
C ASN A 67 -4.19 3.00 7.52
N PRO A 68 -3.22 2.47 6.76
CA PRO A 68 -2.97 1.03 6.66
C PRO A 68 -2.28 0.46 7.91
N LEU A 69 -1.65 1.31 8.72
CA LEU A 69 -0.85 0.93 9.88
C LEU A 69 -1.47 1.53 11.13
N SER A 70 -1.62 0.72 12.18
CA SER A 70 -2.32 1.07 13.44
C SER A 70 -1.63 2.16 14.28
N GLY A 71 -0.60 2.83 13.76
CA GLY A 71 0.11 3.91 14.44
C GLY A 71 0.68 4.92 13.45
N GLY A 72 0.40 6.22 13.66
CA GLY A 72 0.83 7.30 12.76
C GLY A 72 2.35 7.40 12.55
N ALA A 73 3.17 6.86 13.46
CA ALA A 73 4.62 6.81 13.31
C ALA A 73 5.09 5.84 12.21
N ALA A 74 4.40 4.70 12.08
CA ALA A 74 4.67 3.69 11.07
C ALA A 74 4.31 4.22 9.67
N TRP A 75 3.18 4.94 9.57
CA TRP A 75 2.75 5.63 8.36
C TRP A 75 3.73 6.71 7.92
N ALA A 76 4.15 7.60 8.83
CA ALA A 76 5.11 8.66 8.52
C ALA A 76 6.46 8.11 8.02
N SER A 77 6.93 7.02 8.64
CA SER A 77 8.17 6.33 8.24
C SER A 77 8.06 5.71 6.85
N LEU A 78 6.93 5.06 6.55
CA LEU A 78 6.65 4.47 5.24
C LEU A 78 6.57 5.53 4.14
N THR A 79 5.83 6.62 4.37
CA THR A 79 5.73 7.71 3.40
C THR A 79 7.07 8.39 3.18
N GLY A 80 7.89 8.55 4.24
CA GLY A 80 9.24 9.10 4.12
C GLY A 80 10.19 8.19 3.33
N TYR A 81 10.08 6.86 3.50
CA TYR A 81 10.84 5.87 2.73
C TYR A 81 10.45 5.88 1.25
N LEU A 82 9.15 5.94 0.94
CA LEU A 82 8.64 5.86 -0.43
C LEU A 82 8.74 7.18 -1.21
N SER A 83 8.94 8.31 -0.54
CA SER A 83 9.08 9.63 -1.17
C SER A 83 10.54 9.98 -1.54
N ARG A 84 11.47 9.04 -1.37
CA ARG A 84 12.91 9.22 -1.59
C ARG A 84 13.39 8.43 -2.80
#